data_AF-A0A5C5XHW3-F1
#
_entry.id   AF-A0A5C5XHW3-F1
#
_cell.length_a   1.000
_cell.length_b   1.000
_cell.length_c   1.000
_cell.angle_alpha   90.00
_cell.angle_beta   90.00
_cell.angle_gamma   90.00
#
_symmetry.space_group_name_H-M   'P 1'
#
loop_
_entity.id
_entity.type
_entity.pdbx_description
1 polymer ?
#
loop_
_entity_poly.entity_id
_entity_poly.type
_entity_poly.pdbx_seq_one_letter_code
_entity_poly.pdbx_strand_id
1 'polypeptide(L)'
;MEYCCTGFRNMLACAGERGNAVVVWVDSGGELRFLHQSRGVAFEDESKLKPAEMDVVINISAEVGMRYCPTCGRLLEKLVVEHRDFYSNLAKEHEKYLASMPKF
;
A
#
# COMPACT_ATOMS: atom_id res chain seq x y z
N MET A 1 17.44 -0.06 -15.98
CA MET A 1 16.13 0.46 -16.41
C MET A 1 15.22 0.43 -15.18
N GLU A 2 15.10 1.57 -14.50
CA GLU A 2 14.55 1.69 -13.12
C GLU A 2 13.10 2.18 -13.07
N TYR A 3 12.47 2.43 -14.22
CA TYR A 3 11.15 3.07 -14.32
C TYR A 3 10.02 2.35 -13.55
N CYS A 4 10.06 1.03 -13.43
CA CYS A 4 9.07 0.27 -12.67
C CYS A 4 9.16 0.51 -11.15
N CYS A 5 10.37 0.74 -10.61
CA CYS A 5 10.58 0.99 -9.20
C CYS A 5 10.13 2.41 -8.81
N THR A 6 10.21 3.38 -9.73
CA THR A 6 9.72 4.74 -9.51
C THR A 6 8.21 4.75 -9.29
N GLY A 7 7.45 4.04 -10.13
CA GLY A 7 6.00 3.90 -9.94
C GLY A 7 5.65 3.26 -8.59
N PHE A 8 6.41 2.23 -8.19
CA PHE A 8 6.24 1.59 -6.88
C PHE A 8 6.52 2.53 -5.70
N ARG A 9 7.59 3.34 -5.77
CA ARG A 9 7.90 4.36 -4.75
C ARG A 9 6.81 5.43 -4.65
N ASN A 10 6.26 5.86 -5.77
CA ASN A 10 5.14 6.80 -5.77
C ASN A 10 3.91 6.17 -5.10
N MET A 11 3.60 4.91 -5.38
CA MET A 11 2.49 4.21 -4.74
C MET A 11 2.70 4.00 -3.23
N LEU A 12 3.95 3.85 -2.75
CA LEU A 12 4.26 3.85 -1.31
C LEU A 12 3.94 5.20 -0.66
N ALA A 13 4.21 6.32 -1.35
CA ALA A 13 3.89 7.66 -0.85
C ALA A 13 2.38 7.94 -0.81
N CYS A 14 1.59 7.25 -1.62
CA CYS A 14 0.13 7.35 -1.65
C CYS A 14 -0.59 6.46 -0.62
N ALA A 15 0.12 5.89 0.37
CA ALA A 15 -0.50 5.05 1.39
C ALA A 15 -1.59 5.82 2.16
N GLY A 16 -2.82 5.30 2.12
CA GLY A 16 -3.99 5.94 2.72
C GLY A 16 -4.80 6.80 1.75
N GLU A 17 -4.28 7.13 0.57
CA GLU A 17 -4.94 8.00 -0.42
C GLU A 17 -5.89 7.21 -1.34
N ARG A 18 -6.74 7.95 -2.07
CA ARG A 18 -7.61 7.40 -3.12
C ARG A 18 -6.77 6.96 -4.34
N GLY A 19 -7.14 5.86 -4.97
CA GLY A 19 -6.47 5.32 -6.15
C GLY A 19 -5.61 4.10 -5.82
N ASN A 20 -4.50 3.92 -6.53
CA ASN A 20 -3.60 2.80 -6.29
C ASN A 20 -2.52 3.18 -5.28
N ALA A 21 -2.41 2.41 -4.21
CA ALA A 21 -1.43 2.60 -3.16
C ALA A 21 -0.72 1.28 -2.84
N VAL A 22 0.50 1.37 -2.33
CA VAL A 22 1.21 0.24 -1.74
C VAL A 22 1.39 0.49 -0.27
N VAL A 23 0.93 -0.47 0.53
CA VAL A 23 1.07 -0.48 1.98
C VAL A 23 2.11 -1.54 2.35
N VAL A 24 2.89 -1.27 3.39
CA VAL A 24 3.92 -2.17 3.89
C VAL A 24 3.38 -2.79 5.16
N TRP A 25 3.50 -4.10 5.31
CA TRP A 25 3.04 -4.79 6.51
C TRP A 25 4.00 -5.91 6.86
N VAL A 26 3.93 -6.33 8.12
CA VAL A 26 4.62 -7.51 8.61
C VAL A 26 3.58 -8.61 8.74
N ASP A 27 3.81 -9.74 8.08
CA ASP A 27 2.91 -10.89 8.19
C ASP A 27 3.04 -11.63 9.53
N SER A 28 2.18 -12.63 9.75
CA SER A 28 2.19 -13.44 10.98
C SER A 28 3.50 -14.20 11.21
N GLY A 29 4.35 -14.36 10.18
CA GLY A 29 5.67 -14.96 10.27
C GLY A 29 6.79 -13.96 10.59
N GLY A 30 6.46 -12.67 10.74
CA GLY A 30 7.47 -11.62 10.94
C GLY A 30 8.14 -11.15 9.65
N GLU A 31 7.62 -11.57 8.49
CA GLU A 31 8.18 -11.22 7.19
C GLU A 31 7.51 -9.97 6.64
N LEU A 32 8.34 -9.08 6.08
CA LEU A 32 7.86 -7.87 5.42
C LEU A 32 7.21 -8.20 4.08
N ARG A 33 6.10 -7.53 3.82
CA ARG A 33 5.23 -7.74 2.66
C ARG A 33 4.72 -6.40 2.15
N PHE A 34 4.38 -6.37 0.86
CA PHE A 34 3.81 -5.21 0.21
C PHE A 34 2.39 -5.52 -0.24
N LEU A 35 1.41 -4.77 0.22
CA LEU A 35 0.01 -4.89 -0.19
C LEU A 35 -0.26 -3.81 -1.23
N HIS A 36 -0.47 -4.22 -2.47
CA HIS A 36 -1.05 -3.31 -3.46
C HIS A 36 -2.55 -3.20 -3.20
N GLN A 37 -3.02 -1.99 -2.95
CA GLN A 37 -4.41 -1.71 -2.69
C GLN A 37 -4.98 -0.80 -3.76
N SER A 38 -6.11 -1.19 -4.33
CA SER A 38 -6.97 -0.28 -5.09
C SER A 38 -7.98 0.31 -4.11
N ARG A 39 -7.90 1.62 -3.90
CA ARG A 39 -8.72 2.36 -2.95
C ARG A 39 -9.71 3.26 -3.68
N GLY A 40 -10.99 3.07 -3.39
CA GLY A 40 -12.08 3.88 -3.92
C GLY A 40 -12.78 4.67 -2.83
N VAL A 41 -13.81 5.42 -3.22
CA VAL A 41 -14.79 5.98 -2.29
C VAL A 41 -16.10 5.22 -2.43
N ALA A 42 -16.94 5.23 -1.39
CA ALA A 42 -18.29 4.71 -1.54
C ALA A 42 -19.03 5.47 -2.66
N PHE A 43 -19.87 4.76 -3.42
CA PHE A 43 -20.63 5.37 -4.52
C PHE A 43 -21.46 6.58 -4.05
N GLU A 44 -22.03 6.49 -2.86
CA GLU A 44 -22.81 7.54 -2.20
C GLU A 44 -21.99 8.82 -1.89
N ASP A 45 -20.68 8.66 -1.73
CA ASP A 45 -19.74 9.73 -1.38
C ASP A 45 -19.05 10.35 -2.60
N GLU A 46 -19.26 9.81 -3.80
CA GLU A 46 -18.62 10.32 -5.02
C GLU A 46 -18.98 11.79 -5.30
N SER A 47 -20.22 12.19 -4.97
CA SER A 47 -20.69 13.57 -5.10
C SER A 47 -20.00 14.57 -4.15
N LYS A 48 -19.33 14.08 -3.10
CA LYS A 48 -18.59 14.87 -2.10
C LYS A 48 -17.16 15.18 -2.55
N LEU A 49 -16.69 14.61 -3.66
CA LEU A 49 -15.33 14.79 -4.21
C LEU A 49 -15.07 16.15 -4.87
N LYS A 50 -15.72 17.23 -4.41
CA LYS A 50 -15.46 18.58 -4.90
C LYS A 50 -14.11 19.09 -4.34
N PRO A 51 -13.48 20.12 -4.93
CA PRO A 51 -12.11 20.57 -4.58
C PRO A 51 -11.89 21.07 -3.13
N ALA A 52 -12.84 20.90 -2.23
CA ALA A 52 -12.73 21.29 -0.83
C ALA A 52 -12.42 20.06 0.02
N GLU A 53 -11.56 20.24 1.04
CA GLU A 53 -11.24 19.24 2.04
C GLU A 53 -12.53 18.75 2.71
N MET A 54 -12.92 17.51 2.40
CA MET A 54 -14.07 16.85 3.02
C MET A 54 -13.62 15.50 3.56
N ASP A 55 -14.13 15.16 4.75
CA ASP A 55 -13.98 13.83 5.34
C ASP A 55 -14.74 12.80 4.50
N VAL A 56 -14.04 12.19 3.53
CA VAL A 56 -14.56 11.09 2.71
C VAL A 56 -13.96 9.78 3.20
N VAL A 57 -14.80 8.77 3.40
CA VAL A 57 -14.36 7.44 3.82
C VAL A 57 -13.73 6.72 2.61
N ILE A 58 -12.44 6.44 2.69
CA ILE A 58 -11.71 5.69 1.67
C ILE A 58 -11.85 4.19 1.95
N ASN A 59 -12.40 3.45 0.98
CA ASN A 59 -12.59 2.00 1.05
C ASN A 59 -11.54 1.27 0.22
N ILE A 60 -11.06 0.13 0.72
CA ILE A 60 -10.17 -0.77 -0.04
C ILE A 60 -11.05 -1.68 -0.91
N SER A 61 -10.97 -1.50 -2.23
CA SER A 61 -11.74 -2.26 -3.22
C SER A 61 -11.08 -3.59 -3.59
N ALA A 62 -9.75 -3.65 -3.57
CA ALA A 62 -8.97 -4.86 -3.81
C ALA A 62 -7.60 -4.76 -3.12
N GLU A 63 -7.07 -5.89 -2.64
CA GLU A 63 -5.79 -5.97 -1.96
C GLU A 63 -5.01 -7.21 -2.42
N VAL A 64 -3.74 -7.04 -2.79
CA VAL A 64 -2.87 -8.13 -3.25
C VAL A 64 -1.51 -8.04 -2.56
N GLY A 65 -1.13 -9.11 -1.86
CA GLY A 65 0.18 -9.25 -1.23
C GLY A 65 1.28 -9.66 -2.23
N MET A 66 2.40 -8.95 -2.18
CA MET A 66 3.53 -9.12 -3.09
C MET A 66 4.85 -9.23 -2.32
N ARG A 67 5.73 -10.12 -2.79
CA ARG A 67 7.13 -10.25 -2.34
C ARG A 67 8.14 -9.72 -3.38
N TYR A 68 7.68 -9.59 -4.62
CA TYR A 68 8.47 -9.18 -5.77
C TYR A 68 7.70 -8.14 -6.58
N CYS A 69 8.43 -7.30 -7.31
CA CYS A 69 7.80 -6.35 -8.22
C CYS A 69 7.10 -7.14 -9.35
N PRO A 70 5.79 -6.92 -9.62
CA PRO A 70 5.06 -7.64 -10.67
C PRO A 70 5.56 -7.29 -12.08
N THR A 71 6.34 -6.22 -12.22
CA THR A 71 6.80 -5.70 -13.53
C THR A 71 8.22 -6.15 -13.88
N CYS A 72 9.17 -6.09 -12.94
CA CYS A 72 10.58 -6.41 -13.23
C CYS A 72 11.09 -7.69 -12.56
N GLY A 73 10.31 -8.31 -11.67
CA GLY A 73 10.69 -9.56 -11.00
C GLY A 73 11.91 -9.48 -10.08
N ARG A 74 12.56 -8.32 -9.96
CA ARG A 74 13.78 -8.14 -9.16
C ARG A 74 13.39 -7.74 -7.74
N LEU A 75 13.44 -8.75 -6.88
CA LEU A 75 13.01 -8.81 -5.49
C LEU A 75 12.98 -7.47 -4.74
N LEU A 76 11.75 -6.98 -4.49
CA LEU A 76 11.47 -6.01 -3.43
C LEU A 76 11.98 -6.50 -2.07
N GLU A 77 11.97 -7.82 -1.85
CA GLU A 77 12.58 -8.47 -0.69
C GLU A 77 14.07 -8.11 -0.52
N LYS A 78 14.85 -7.97 -1.60
CA LYS A 78 16.25 -7.56 -1.49
C LYS A 78 16.40 -6.13 -0.97
N LEU A 79 15.58 -5.20 -1.47
CA LEU A 79 15.52 -3.81 -0.97
C LEU A 79 15.11 -3.77 0.50
N VAL A 80 14.19 -4.66 0.91
CA VAL A 80 13.79 -4.80 2.29
C VAL A 80 14.92 -5.35 3.16
N VAL A 81 15.65 -6.37 2.69
CA VAL A 81 16.79 -6.93 3.43
C VAL A 81 17.88 -5.88 3.61
N GLU A 82 18.17 -5.08 2.58
CA GLU A 82 19.17 -4.02 2.61
C GLU A 82 18.74 -2.81 3.48
N HIS A 83 17.44 -2.54 3.60
CA HIS A 83 16.89 -1.40 4.33
C HIS A 83 15.80 -1.80 5.34
N ARG A 84 16.06 -2.86 6.11
CA ARG A 84 15.06 -3.51 6.96
C ARG A 84 14.42 -2.57 7.98
N ASP A 85 15.22 -1.74 8.64
CA ASP A 85 14.73 -0.83 9.68
C ASP A 85 13.80 0.24 9.11
N PHE A 86 14.12 0.77 7.93
CA PHE A 86 13.27 1.74 7.23
C PHE A 86 11.89 1.13 6.93
N TYR A 87 11.86 -0.04 6.29
CA TYR A 87 10.60 -0.68 5.93
C TYR A 87 9.83 -1.22 7.14
N SER A 88 10.51 -1.58 8.23
CA SER A 88 9.86 -1.97 9.49
C SER A 88 9.17 -0.78 10.16
N ASN A 89 9.79 0.40 10.15
CA ASN A 89 9.15 1.62 10.64
C ASN A 89 8.00 2.06 9.75
N LEU A 90 8.20 2.00 8.43
CA LEU A 90 7.14 2.29 7.47
C LEU A 90 5.94 1.34 7.63
N ALA A 91 6.18 0.06 7.93
CA ALA A 91 5.12 -0.90 8.23
C ALA A 91 4.28 -0.50 9.45
N LYS A 92 4.92 0.00 10.52
CA LYS A 92 4.20 0.51 11.71
C LYS A 92 3.36 1.74 11.38
N GLU A 93 3.89 2.66 10.58
CA GLU A 93 3.14 3.84 10.11
C GLU A 93 1.94 3.45 9.24
N HIS A 94 2.09 2.35 8.51
CA HIS A 94 1.11 1.81 7.58
C HIS A 94 0.04 0.91 8.22
N GLU A 95 0.18 0.52 9.50
CA GLU A 95 -0.80 -0.34 10.20
C GLU A 95 -2.23 0.23 10.14
N LYS A 96 -2.38 1.55 10.29
CA LYS A 96 -3.68 2.26 10.22
C LYS A 96 -4.38 2.15 8.86
N TYR A 97 -3.65 1.74 7.82
CA TYR A 97 -4.13 1.62 6.45
C TYR A 97 -4.42 0.18 6.05
N LEU A 98 -4.11 -0.78 6.91
CA LEU A 98 -4.51 -2.16 6.68
C LEU A 98 -6.02 -2.26 6.86
N ALA A 99 -6.70 -2.91 5.92
CA ALA A 99 -8.03 -3.41 6.24
C ALA A 99 -7.89 -4.34 7.45
N SER A 100 -8.89 -4.38 8.33
CA SER A 100 -9.02 -5.49 9.27
C SER A 100 -9.20 -6.77 8.44
N MET A 101 -8.09 -7.38 8.01
CA MET A 101 -8.16 -8.66 7.30
C MET A 101 -8.85 -9.66 8.23
N PRO A 102 -9.78 -10.48 7.72
CA PRO A 102 -10.19 -11.66 8.44
C PRO A 102 -8.92 -12.47 8.69
N LYS A 103 -8.65 -12.78 9.96
CA LYS A 103 -7.63 -13.76 10.36
C LYS A 103 -8.05 -15.09 9.73
N PHE A 104 -7.41 -15.48 8.63
CA PHE A 104 -7.51 -16.84 8.09
C PHE A 104 -6.66 -17.79 8.93
#